data_AF-A0A919DCW3-F1
#
_entry.id   AF-A0A919DCW3-F1
#
_cell.length_a   1.000
_cell.length_b   1.000
_cell.length_c   1.000
_cell.angle_alpha   90.00
_cell.angle_beta   90.00
_cell.angle_gamma   90.00
#
_symmetry.space_group_name_H-M   'P 1'
#
loop_
_entity.id
_entity.type
_entity.pdbx_description
1 polymer ?
#
loop_
_entity_poly.entity_id
_entity_poly.type
_entity_poly.pdbx_seq_one_letter_code
_entity_poly.pdbx_strand_id
1 'polypeptide(L)'
;MFDKLRRRPRAVAPPVPHPPPAPPAVADADLPARVTRVRGALAAAGVNLEELGAAPEPAWFTHLRNGHRLPLGPAELKETADHLPGIAVEAVLSGEACTRLLSHIEVLTTLRELKNGGLDFRFCHGGLPEDAARVRSLADYVRDQVAAAANGDDDAAASPGNAA
;
A
#
# COMPACT_ATOMS: atom_id res chain seq x y z
N MET A 1 -47.17 -41.62 -7.98
CA MET A 1 -45.77 -41.22 -8.24
C MET A 1 -45.59 -39.89 -7.53
N PHE A 2 -44.61 -39.79 -6.62
CA PHE A 2 -44.23 -38.60 -5.83
C PHE A 2 -45.25 -38.02 -4.83
N ASP A 3 -45.13 -38.41 -3.55
CA ASP A 3 -45.57 -37.53 -2.45
C ASP A 3 -44.95 -37.92 -1.09
N LYS A 4 -43.62 -37.73 -0.90
CA LYS A 4 -42.96 -37.74 0.43
C LYS A 4 -41.64 -36.96 0.43
N LEU A 5 -41.65 -35.65 0.22
CA LEU A 5 -40.52 -34.77 0.55
C LEU A 5 -40.65 -34.27 2.00
N ARG A 6 -40.16 -35.08 2.95
CA ARG A 6 -40.00 -34.68 4.35
C ARG A 6 -39.02 -33.51 4.43
N ARG A 7 -39.51 -32.30 4.70
CA ARG A 7 -38.69 -31.16 5.13
C ARG A 7 -37.98 -31.53 6.43
N ARG A 8 -36.65 -31.69 6.38
CA ARG A 8 -35.83 -31.75 7.59
C ARG A 8 -35.88 -30.39 8.30
N PRO A 9 -36.07 -30.33 9.62
CA PRO A 9 -35.89 -29.10 10.37
C PRO A 9 -34.42 -28.66 10.28
N ARG A 10 -34.21 -27.39 9.90
CA ARG A 10 -32.90 -26.75 9.87
C ARG A 10 -32.40 -26.62 11.30
N ALA A 11 -31.31 -27.31 11.63
CA ALA A 11 -30.65 -27.14 12.91
C ALA A 11 -30.27 -25.67 13.09
N VAL A 12 -30.70 -25.07 14.20
CA VAL A 12 -30.27 -23.74 14.63
C VAL A 12 -28.78 -23.86 14.96
N ALA A 13 -27.95 -23.09 14.25
CA ALA A 13 -26.52 -23.05 14.52
C ALA A 13 -26.29 -22.57 15.97
N PRO A 14 -25.37 -23.19 16.73
CA PRO A 14 -25.04 -22.71 18.06
C PRO A 14 -24.53 -21.26 17.99
N PRO A 15 -24.81 -20.42 19.01
CA PRO A 15 -24.25 -19.08 19.08
C PRO A 15 -22.73 -19.19 19.04
N VAL A 16 -22.12 -18.51 18.08
CA VAL A 16 -20.66 -18.43 17.96
C VAL A 16 -20.16 -17.76 19.25
N PRO A 17 -19.19 -18.36 19.98
CA PRO A 17 -18.59 -17.70 21.12
C PRO A 17 -18.02 -16.36 20.66
N HIS A 18 -18.49 -15.26 21.26
CA HIS A 18 -17.85 -13.96 21.03
C HIS A 18 -16.40 -14.07 21.53
N PRO A 19 -15.40 -13.80 20.67
CA PRO A 19 -14.03 -13.71 21.15
C PRO A 19 -13.94 -12.62 22.22
N PRO A 20 -13.08 -12.78 23.24
CA PRO A 20 -12.85 -11.74 24.23
C PRO A 20 -12.43 -10.44 23.52
N PRO A 21 -12.83 -9.25 24.04
CA PRO A 21 -12.42 -7.99 23.46
C PRO A 21 -10.89 -7.94 23.39
N ALA A 22 -10.36 -7.61 22.21
CA ALA A 22 -8.93 -7.44 22.03
C ALA A 22 -8.43 -6.37 23.02
N PRO A 23 -7.22 -6.54 23.61
CA PRO A 23 -6.65 -5.51 24.47
C PRO A 23 -6.54 -4.19 23.71
N PRO A 24 -6.74 -3.04 24.38
CA PRO A 24 -6.65 -1.74 23.73
C PRO A 24 -5.26 -1.57 23.13
N ALA A 25 -5.21 -1.12 21.87
CA ALA A 25 -3.94 -0.78 21.22
C ALA A 25 -3.25 0.33 22.02
N VAL A 26 -1.94 0.21 22.23
CA VAL A 26 -1.16 1.25 22.91
C VAL A 26 -0.31 1.95 21.87
N ALA A 27 -0.45 3.27 21.78
CA ALA A 27 0.42 4.08 20.94
C ALA A 27 1.79 4.24 21.59
N ASP A 28 2.82 3.96 20.81
CA ASP A 28 4.21 4.21 21.15
C ASP A 28 4.67 5.60 20.68
N ALA A 29 5.84 6.02 21.13
CA ALA A 29 6.44 7.30 20.80
C ALA A 29 6.77 7.47 19.30
N ASP A 30 6.84 6.37 18.55
CA ASP A 30 7.20 6.37 17.13
C ASP A 30 5.98 6.52 16.21
N LEU A 31 4.74 6.39 16.72
CA LEU A 31 3.52 6.53 15.92
C LEU A 31 3.47 7.86 15.12
N PRO A 32 3.76 9.05 15.70
CA PRO A 32 3.76 10.30 14.94
C PRO A 32 4.78 10.29 13.80
N ALA A 33 5.95 9.69 14.01
CA ALA A 33 6.98 9.55 12.99
C ALA A 33 6.56 8.58 11.88
N ARG A 34 5.84 7.50 12.20
CA ARG A 34 5.24 6.59 11.22
C ARG A 34 4.19 7.29 10.36
N VAL A 35 3.26 8.00 10.99
CA VAL A 35 2.22 8.80 10.32
C VAL A 35 2.85 9.83 9.38
N THR A 36 3.85 10.57 9.85
CA THR A 36 4.57 11.57 9.04
C THR A 36 5.22 10.93 7.81
N ARG A 37 5.87 9.78 7.97
CA ARG A 37 6.48 9.03 6.84
C ARG A 37 5.44 8.61 5.81
N VAL A 38 4.29 8.10 6.25
CA VAL A 38 3.20 7.70 5.34
C VAL A 38 2.64 8.92 4.60
N ARG A 39 2.40 10.05 5.28
CA ARG A 39 1.99 11.29 4.62
C ARG A 39 2.99 11.75 3.55
N GLY A 40 4.28 11.72 3.88
CA GLY A 40 5.35 12.07 2.94
C GLY A 40 5.39 11.14 1.73
N ALA A 41 5.26 9.83 1.93
CA ALA A 41 5.23 8.85 0.85
C ALA A 41 4.00 9.03 -0.06
N LEU A 42 2.82 9.29 0.51
CA LEU A 42 1.60 9.57 -0.26
C LEU A 42 1.73 10.87 -1.07
N ALA A 43 2.28 11.93 -0.48
CA ALA A 43 2.54 13.18 -1.19
C ALA A 43 3.53 12.98 -2.35
N ALA A 44 4.61 12.21 -2.13
CA ALA A 44 5.56 11.85 -3.20
C ALA A 44 4.90 11.01 -4.30
N ALA A 45 3.91 10.19 -3.95
CA ALA A 45 3.07 9.45 -4.90
C ALA A 45 2.02 10.32 -5.63
N GLY A 46 2.00 11.63 -5.37
CA GLY A 46 1.06 12.59 -5.95
C GLY A 46 -0.33 12.55 -5.32
N VAL A 47 -0.48 11.98 -4.12
CA VAL A 47 -1.74 11.99 -3.36
C VAL A 47 -1.80 13.25 -2.51
N ASN A 48 -2.77 14.11 -2.78
CA ASN A 48 -3.01 15.31 -1.98
C ASN A 48 -4.00 15.00 -0.85
N LEU A 49 -3.49 14.79 0.37
CA LEU A 49 -4.32 14.47 1.54
C LEU A 49 -5.25 15.61 1.95
N GLU A 50 -4.89 16.87 1.66
CA GLU A 50 -5.73 18.04 1.99
C GLU A 50 -6.99 18.06 1.12
N GLU A 51 -6.87 17.69 -0.16
CA GLU A 51 -8.02 17.51 -1.05
C GLU A 51 -8.93 16.35 -0.62
N LEU A 52 -8.36 15.34 0.05
CA LEU A 52 -9.10 14.24 0.66
C LEU A 52 -9.73 14.61 2.01
N GLY A 53 -9.58 15.87 2.46
CA GLY A 53 -10.17 16.37 3.70
C GLY A 53 -9.43 15.90 4.94
N ALA A 54 -8.10 15.74 4.88
CA ALA A 54 -7.31 15.37 6.05
C ALA A 54 -7.51 16.36 7.19
N ALA A 55 -7.85 15.83 8.37
CA ALA A 55 -7.92 16.61 9.60
C ALA A 55 -6.52 17.12 10.01
N PRO A 56 -6.43 18.19 10.80
CA PRO A 56 -5.17 18.62 11.41
C PRO A 56 -4.58 17.50 12.28
N GLU A 57 -3.28 17.62 12.58
CA GLU A 57 -2.60 16.65 13.43
C GLU A 57 -3.29 16.55 14.80
N PRO A 58 -3.54 15.33 15.32
CA PRO A 58 -4.13 15.17 16.64
C PRO A 58 -3.23 15.74 17.73
N ALA A 59 -3.78 16.59 18.61
CA ALA A 59 -3.00 17.30 19.62
C ALA A 59 -2.22 16.37 20.56
N TRP A 60 -2.75 15.18 20.82
CA TRP A 60 -2.16 14.18 21.69
C TRP A 60 -0.90 13.50 21.10
N PHE A 61 -0.60 13.70 19.81
CA PHE A 61 0.70 13.28 19.24
C PHE A 61 1.87 13.95 19.96
N THR A 62 1.67 15.16 20.49
CA THR A 62 2.69 15.85 21.31
C THR A 62 3.04 15.05 22.57
N HIS A 63 2.07 14.38 23.20
CA HIS A 63 2.34 13.53 24.36
C HIS A 63 3.21 12.33 23.98
N LEU A 64 2.96 11.73 22.83
CA LEU A 64 3.79 10.63 22.32
C LEU A 64 5.22 11.06 22.03
N ARG A 65 5.40 12.23 21.39
CA ARG A 65 6.73 12.81 21.13
C ARG A 65 7.51 13.08 22.42
N ASN A 66 6.81 13.39 23.51
CA ASN A 66 7.40 13.56 24.84
C ASN A 66 7.67 12.22 25.55
N GLY A 67 7.49 11.08 24.88
CA GLY A 67 7.78 9.75 25.41
C GLY A 67 6.66 9.13 26.24
N HIS A 68 5.49 9.79 26.34
CA HIS A 68 4.34 9.19 27.01
C HIS A 68 3.73 8.10 26.13
N ARG A 69 3.29 7.00 26.74
CA ARG A 69 2.48 5.98 26.08
C ARG A 69 1.01 6.24 26.37
N LEU A 70 0.17 6.16 25.34
CA LEU A 70 -1.26 6.41 25.45
C LEU A 70 -2.04 5.17 24.97
N PRO A 71 -3.01 4.67 25.76
CA PRO A 71 -3.97 3.72 25.23
C PRO A 71 -4.82 4.43 24.17
N LEU A 72 -4.97 3.79 23.01
CA LEU A 72 -5.80 4.28 21.92
C LEU A 72 -7.23 3.83 22.13
N GLY A 73 -8.11 4.79 22.42
CA GLY A 73 -9.54 4.60 22.41
C GLY A 73 -10.15 4.86 21.02
N PRO A 74 -11.47 4.70 20.89
CA PRO A 74 -12.17 4.96 19.64
C PRO A 74 -12.01 6.40 19.13
N ALA A 75 -11.85 7.37 20.03
CA ALA A 75 -11.66 8.78 19.66
C ALA A 75 -10.28 8.99 19.04
N GLU A 76 -9.22 8.49 19.67
CA GLU A 76 -7.85 8.62 19.18
C GLU A 76 -7.64 7.87 17.86
N LEU A 77 -8.26 6.69 17.72
CA LEU A 77 -8.26 5.94 16.46
C LEU A 77 -8.97 6.73 15.35
N LYS A 78 -10.13 7.33 15.66
CA LYS A 78 -10.86 8.16 14.70
C LYS A 78 -10.05 9.39 14.29
N GLU A 79 -9.46 10.12 15.24
CA GLU A 79 -8.62 11.28 14.92
C GLU A 79 -7.41 10.89 14.05
N THR A 80 -6.83 9.71 14.29
CA THR A 80 -5.75 9.18 13.43
C THR A 80 -6.26 8.85 12.03
N ALA A 81 -7.46 8.26 11.91
CA ALA A 81 -8.09 7.96 10.62
C ALA A 81 -8.43 9.22 9.83
N ASP A 82 -9.00 10.22 10.50
CA ASP A 82 -9.38 11.50 9.90
C ASP A 82 -8.12 12.28 9.45
N HIS A 83 -7.00 12.16 10.17
CA HIS A 83 -5.71 12.74 9.79
C HIS A 83 -5.02 12.00 8.62
N LEU A 84 -5.37 10.74 8.38
CA LEU A 84 -4.86 9.89 7.30
C LEU A 84 -6.00 9.32 6.45
N PRO A 85 -6.76 10.17 5.74
CA PRO A 85 -7.94 9.72 5.01
C PRO A 85 -7.58 8.66 3.97
N GLY A 86 -8.35 7.58 3.95
CA GLY A 86 -8.17 6.47 3.02
C GLY A 86 -7.10 5.44 3.43
N ILE A 87 -6.42 5.63 4.56
CA ILE A 87 -5.46 4.68 5.11
C ILE A 87 -6.07 4.00 6.35
N ALA A 88 -6.00 2.67 6.38
CA ALA A 88 -6.38 1.90 7.55
C ALA A 88 -5.43 2.23 8.73
N VAL A 89 -5.98 2.63 9.88
CA VAL A 89 -5.19 3.07 11.04
C VAL A 89 -4.24 1.98 11.51
N GLU A 90 -4.65 0.72 11.43
CA GLU A 90 -3.85 -0.45 11.78
C GLU A 90 -2.52 -0.50 11.01
N ALA A 91 -2.48 0.08 9.81
CA ALA A 91 -1.27 0.15 9.00
C ALA A 91 -0.20 1.07 9.59
N VAL A 92 -0.55 1.99 10.49
CA VAL A 92 0.41 2.87 11.17
C VAL A 92 0.62 2.53 12.64
N LEU A 93 -0.20 1.64 13.22
CA LEU A 93 -0.08 1.26 14.63
C LEU A 93 1.16 0.43 14.93
N SER A 94 1.69 -0.33 13.97
CA SER A 94 2.94 -1.11 14.14
C SER A 94 3.99 -0.73 13.10
N GLY A 95 5.26 -0.86 13.49
CA GLY A 95 6.38 -0.64 12.58
C GLY A 95 6.34 -1.56 11.36
N GLU A 96 6.00 -2.84 11.55
CA GLU A 96 5.90 -3.82 10.47
C GLU A 96 4.77 -3.49 9.48
N ALA A 97 3.57 -3.17 9.98
CA ALA A 97 2.46 -2.79 9.12
C ALA A 97 2.77 -1.49 8.35
N CYS A 98 3.44 -0.55 9.00
CA CYS A 98 3.87 0.70 8.37
C CYS A 98 4.89 0.45 7.26
N THR A 99 5.88 -0.42 7.49
CA THR A 99 6.86 -0.80 6.47
C THR A 99 6.20 -1.48 5.28
N ARG A 100 5.23 -2.38 5.51
CA ARG A 100 4.46 -3.02 4.42
C ARG A 100 3.65 -1.99 3.63
N LEU A 101 2.99 -1.05 4.30
CA LEU A 101 2.26 0.03 3.64
C LEU A 101 3.19 0.89 2.78
N LEU A 102 4.35 1.30 3.31
CA LEU A 102 5.32 2.10 2.57
C LEU A 102 5.85 1.35 1.34
N SER A 103 6.18 0.06 1.46
CA SER A 103 6.56 -0.79 0.33
C SER A 103 5.46 -0.82 -0.73
N HIS A 104 4.20 -0.95 -0.31
CA HIS A 104 3.08 -0.98 -1.25
C HIS A 104 2.88 0.36 -1.98
N ILE A 105 3.02 1.50 -1.28
CA ILE A 105 2.98 2.82 -1.92
C ILE A 105 4.08 2.93 -2.98
N GLU A 106 5.31 2.50 -2.66
CA GLU A 106 6.45 2.54 -3.57
C GLU A 106 6.28 1.62 -4.80
N VAL A 107 5.69 0.43 -4.61
CA VAL A 107 5.34 -0.47 -5.72
C VAL A 107 4.34 0.21 -6.65
N LEU A 108 3.28 0.82 -6.11
CA LEU A 108 2.26 1.49 -6.88
C LEU A 108 2.80 2.69 -7.66
N THR A 109 3.70 3.49 -7.06
CA THR A 109 4.35 4.60 -7.76
C THR A 109 5.23 4.11 -8.89
N THR A 110 6.05 3.09 -8.64
CA THR A 110 6.95 2.53 -9.66
C THR A 110 6.15 1.94 -10.84
N LEU A 111 5.06 1.23 -10.56
CA LEU A 111 4.19 0.69 -11.61
C LEU A 111 3.51 1.80 -12.42
N ARG A 112 3.10 2.90 -11.77
CA ARG A 112 2.54 4.07 -12.46
C ARG A 112 3.58 4.70 -13.38
N GLU A 113 4.82 4.86 -12.94
CA GLU A 113 5.91 5.40 -13.76
C GLU A 113 6.16 4.56 -15.01
N LEU A 114 6.29 3.24 -14.84
CA LEU A 114 6.49 2.33 -15.96
C LEU A 114 5.30 2.37 -16.94
N LYS A 115 4.08 2.44 -16.41
CA LYS A 115 2.87 2.60 -17.24
C LYS A 115 2.87 3.90 -18.03
N ASN A 116 3.28 5.00 -17.43
CA ASN A 116 3.43 6.29 -18.12
C ASN A 116 4.55 6.25 -19.17
N GLY A 117 5.56 5.38 -18.99
CA GLY A 117 6.57 5.05 -19.99
C GLY A 117 6.10 4.12 -21.11
N GLY A 118 4.82 3.75 -21.15
CA GLY A 118 4.22 2.93 -22.20
C GLY A 118 4.22 1.43 -21.93
N LEU A 119 4.65 0.98 -20.74
CA LEU A 119 4.64 -0.44 -20.37
C LEU A 119 3.31 -0.83 -19.73
N ASP A 120 2.59 -1.77 -20.33
CA ASP A 120 1.37 -2.31 -19.72
C ASP A 120 1.68 -3.57 -18.91
N PHE A 121 1.19 -3.62 -17.67
CA PHE A 121 1.42 -4.73 -16.74
C PHE A 121 0.12 -5.49 -16.51
N ARG A 122 0.12 -6.79 -16.81
CA ARG A 122 -0.91 -7.73 -16.35
C ARG A 122 -0.32 -8.66 -15.30
N PHE A 123 -0.86 -8.61 -14.10
CA PHE A 123 -0.55 -9.58 -13.05
C PHE A 123 -1.35 -10.85 -13.30
N CYS A 124 -0.69 -11.87 -13.86
CA CYS A 124 -1.37 -13.09 -14.29
C CYS A 124 -1.95 -13.89 -13.12
N HIS A 125 -1.30 -13.90 -11.94
CA HIS A 125 -1.82 -14.54 -10.72
C HIS A 125 -1.30 -13.85 -9.46
N GLY A 126 -2.21 -13.45 -8.56
CA GLY A 126 -1.88 -13.09 -7.17
C GLY A 126 -1.35 -11.67 -6.95
N GLY A 127 -2.27 -10.70 -6.87
CA GLY A 127 -2.06 -9.42 -6.20
C GLY A 127 -0.94 -8.52 -6.73
N LEU A 128 -0.72 -7.41 -6.04
CA LEU A 128 0.44 -6.54 -6.26
C LEU A 128 1.67 -7.17 -5.60
N PRO A 129 2.88 -6.98 -6.16
CA PRO A 129 4.11 -7.40 -5.52
C PRO A 129 4.23 -6.75 -4.13
N GLU A 130 4.58 -7.54 -3.10
CA GLU A 130 4.73 -7.01 -1.73
C GLU A 130 6.08 -6.29 -1.51
N ASP A 131 7.06 -6.55 -2.37
CA ASP A 131 8.45 -6.12 -2.22
C ASP A 131 8.83 -5.06 -3.26
N ALA A 132 8.95 -3.81 -2.81
CA ALA A 132 9.32 -2.68 -3.66
C ALA A 132 10.73 -2.79 -4.27
N ALA A 133 11.67 -3.46 -3.59
CA ALA A 133 13.03 -3.59 -4.11
C ALA A 133 13.04 -4.42 -5.40
N ARG A 134 12.26 -5.50 -5.45
CA ARG A 134 12.13 -6.33 -6.66
C ARG A 134 11.50 -5.57 -7.81
N VAL A 135 10.48 -4.75 -7.53
CA VAL A 135 9.81 -3.94 -8.55
C VAL A 135 10.74 -2.87 -9.08
N ARG A 136 11.56 -2.24 -8.24
CA ARG A 136 12.62 -1.32 -8.67
C ARG A 136 13.65 -2.00 -9.56
N SER A 137 14.18 -3.16 -9.17
CA SER A 137 15.15 -3.88 -10.00
C SER A 137 14.57 -4.27 -11.36
N LEU A 138 13.29 -4.64 -11.42
CA LEU A 138 12.61 -4.86 -12.70
C LEU A 138 12.47 -3.57 -13.50
N ALA A 139 12.09 -2.47 -12.86
CA ALA A 139 11.98 -1.16 -13.51
C ALA A 139 13.33 -0.71 -14.10
N ASP A 140 14.41 -0.86 -13.35
CA ASP A 140 15.77 -0.55 -13.78
C ASP A 140 16.16 -1.40 -14.99
N TYR A 141 15.95 -2.72 -14.90
CA TYR A 141 16.21 -3.63 -16.01
C TYR A 141 15.45 -3.25 -17.28
N VAL A 142 14.15 -2.91 -17.17
CA VAL A 142 13.35 -2.51 -18.34
C VAL A 142 13.85 -1.19 -18.94
N ARG A 143 14.23 -0.22 -18.10
CA ARG A 143 14.83 1.04 -18.58
C ARG A 143 16.14 0.79 -19.32
N ASP A 144 16.99 -0.10 -18.81
CA ASP A 144 18.23 -0.48 -19.48
C ASP A 144 17.99 -1.13 -20.85
N GLN A 145 16.98 -2.01 -20.96
CA GLN A 145 16.60 -2.64 -22.24
C GLN A 145 16.07 -1.61 -23.26
N VAL A 146 15.24 -0.67 -22.83
CA VAL A 146 14.73 0.39 -23.70
C VAL A 146 15.86 1.30 -24.18
N ALA A 147 16.79 1.66 -23.29
CA ALA A 147 17.95 2.46 -23.64
C ALA A 147 18.89 1.71 -24.61
N ALA A 148 19.13 0.41 -24.39
CA ALA A 148 19.92 -0.41 -25.28
C ALA A 148 19.29 -0.52 -26.68
N ALA A 149 17.97 -0.69 -26.77
CA ALA A 149 17.25 -0.76 -28.03
C ALA A 149 17.32 0.57 -28.82
N ALA A 150 17.23 1.72 -28.14
CA ALA A 150 17.35 3.03 -28.77
C ALA A 150 18.75 3.29 -29.38
N ASN A 151 19.81 2.75 -28.76
CA ASN A 151 21.18 2.90 -29.25
C ASN A 151 21.59 1.84 -30.29
N GLY A 152 20.83 0.76 -30.44
CA GLY A 152 21.11 -0.33 -31.39
C GLY A 152 20.62 -0.08 -32.82
N ASP A 153 19.78 0.93 -33.06
CA ASP A 153 19.23 1.26 -34.38
C ASP A 153 20.18 2.16 -35.22
N ASP A 154 21.18 2.80 -34.59
CA ASP A 154 22.14 3.68 -35.28
C ASP A 154 23.30 2.93 -35.99
N ASP A 155 23.49 1.63 -35.73
CA ASP A 155 24.62 0.85 -36.29
C ASP A 155 24.24 0.01 -37.53
N ALA A 156 22.99 0.06 -37.98
CA ALA A 156 22.53 -0.65 -39.19
C ALA A 156 22.59 0.20 -40.48
N ALA A 157 22.92 1.50 -40.39
CA ALA A 157 22.89 2.43 -41.53
C ALA A 157 24.27 2.77 -42.14
N ALA A 158 25.37 2.13 -41.70
CA ALA A 158 26.72 2.44 -42.16
C ALA A 158 27.42 1.24 -42.85
N SER A 159 26.92 0.82 -44.02
CA SER A 159 27.82 0.45 -45.14
C SER A 159 27.09 0.40 -46.48
N PRO A 160 27.16 1.48 -47.28
CA PRO A 160 27.02 1.41 -48.72
C PRO A 160 28.39 1.04 -49.32
N GLY A 161 28.48 0.06 -50.21
CA GLY A 161 29.78 -0.23 -50.82
C GLY A 161 29.85 -1.46 -51.70
N ASN A 162 28.98 -1.52 -52.70
CA ASN A 162 29.16 -2.34 -53.89
C ASN A 162 30.51 -2.02 -54.56
N ALA A 163 31.38 -3.02 -54.77
CA ALA A 163 32.55 -2.88 -55.64
C ALA A 163 32.96 -4.23 -56.26
N ALA A 164 32.64 -4.33 -57.56
CA ALA A 164 33.23 -5.11 -58.66
C ALA A 164 33.22 -6.64 -58.60
#